data_AF-A0A8K0J1D1-F1
#
_entry.id   AF-A0A8K0J1D1-F1
#
_cell.length_a   1.000
_cell.length_b   1.000
_cell.length_c   1.000
_cell.angle_alpha   90.00
_cell.angle_beta   90.00
_cell.angle_gamma   90.00
#
_symmetry.space_group_name_H-M   'P 1'
#
loop_
_entity.id
_entity.type
_entity.pdbx_description
1 polymer ?
#
loop_
_entity_poly.entity_id
_entity_poly.type
_entity_poly.pdbx_seq_one_letter_code
_entity_poly.pdbx_strand_id
1 'polypeptide(L)' 'MADDSTKSPAARPPASPLKTGYLVLYNSASAVAWSVVLGRTISLLCLGGAPAVYGGVGEWTKWTQTMAVMEVLHSLL' A
#
# COMPACT_ATOMS: atom_id res chain seq x y z
N MET A 1 14.67 -12.72 47.29
CA MET A 1 14.96 -12.69 45.85
C MET A 1 13.66 -13.03 45.13
N ALA A 2 12.99 -12.05 44.51
CA ALA A 2 11.85 -12.31 43.64
C ALA A 2 12.38 -12.52 42.23
N ASP A 3 12.14 -13.71 41.70
CA ASP A 3 12.52 -14.13 40.36
C ASP A 3 11.53 -13.48 39.37
N ASP A 4 11.92 -12.35 38.77
CA ASP A 4 11.20 -11.74 37.66
C ASP A 4 11.41 -12.64 36.45
N SER A 5 10.47 -13.58 36.26
CA SER A 5 10.43 -14.48 35.12
C SER A 5 10.37 -13.67 33.83
N THR A 6 11.54 -13.52 33.20
CA THR A 6 11.70 -12.89 31.91
C THR A 6 10.89 -13.68 30.89
N LYS A 7 9.68 -13.20 30.60
CA LYS A 7 8.76 -13.80 29.64
C LYS A 7 9.40 -13.67 28.26
N SER A 8 10.13 -14.70 27.82
CA SER A 8 10.69 -14.76 26.47
C SER A 8 9.56 -14.51 25.47
N PRO A 9 9.71 -13.56 24.53
CA PRO A 9 8.69 -13.33 23.52
C PRO A 9 8.56 -14.61 22.70
N ALA A 10 7.38 -15.22 22.73
CA ALA A 10 7.09 -16.42 21.97
C ALA A 10 7.50 -16.21 20.51
N ALA A 11 8.36 -17.10 20.00
CA ALA A 11 8.86 -17.04 18.64
C ALA A 11 7.68 -17.03 17.66
N ARG A 12 7.59 -15.97 16.85
CA ARG A 12 6.51 -15.81 15.86
C ARG A 12 6.60 -16.99 14.88
N PRO A 13 5.49 -17.68 14.57
CA PRO A 13 5.51 -18.79 13.62
C PRO A 13 6.09 -18.31 12.27
N PRO A 14 6.88 -19.16 11.58
CA PRO A 14 7.50 -18.79 10.31
C PRO A 14 6.42 -18.41 9.30
N ALA A 15 6.61 -17.26 8.64
CA ALA A 15 5.69 -16.80 7.62
C ALA A 15 5.63 -17.81 6.47
N SER A 16 4.41 -18.21 6.07
CA SER A 16 4.21 -19.11 4.92
C SER A 16 4.74 -18.44 3.64
N PRO A 17 5.58 -19.12 2.83
CA PRO A 17 6.09 -18.59 1.56
C PRO A 17 4.98 -18.15 0.59
N LEU A 18 3.83 -18.83 0.63
CA LEU A 18 2.65 -18.45 -0.14
C LEU A 18 2.07 -17.10 0.31
N LYS A 19 2.03 -16.88 1.64
CA LYS A 19 1.58 -15.60 2.21
C LYS A 19 2.53 -14.47 1.83
N THR A 20 3.85 -14.72 1.87
CA THR A 20 4.86 -13.74 1.44
C THR A 20 4.73 -13.42 -0.04
N GLY A 21 4.60 -14.42 -0.92
CA GLY A 21 4.42 -14.20 -2.36
C GLY A 21 3.16 -13.41 -2.69
N TYR A 22 2.04 -13.74 -2.03
CA TYR A 22 0.78 -13.00 -2.14
C TYR A 22 0.95 -11.52 -1.76
N LEU A 23 1.54 -11.24 -0.60
CA LEU A 23 1.78 -9.88 -0.11
C LEU A 23 2.69 -9.07 -1.05
N VAL A 24 3.73 -9.70 -1.61
CA VAL A 24 4.64 -9.06 -2.56
C VAL A 24 3.91 -8.69 -3.85
N LEU A 25 3.11 -9.60 -4.40
CA LEU A 25 2.33 -9.33 -5.61
C LEU A 25 1.34 -8.19 -5.39
N TYR A 26 0.62 -8.21 -4.27
CA TYR A 26 -0.31 -7.15 -3.89
C TYR A 26 0.41 -5.81 -3.78
N ASN A 27 1.48 -5.72 -2.97
CA ASN A 27 2.24 -4.47 -2.82
C ASN A 27 2.81 -3.95 -4.14
N SER A 28 3.20 -4.85 -5.05
CA SER A 28 3.64 -4.50 -6.39
C SER A 28 2.51 -3.89 -7.23
N ALA A 29 1.30 -4.46 -7.18
CA ALA A 29 0.13 -3.90 -7.83
C ALA A 29 -0.22 -2.51 -7.26
N SER A 30 -0.14 -2.34 -5.94
CA SER A 30 -0.29 -1.05 -5.26
C SER A 30 0.70 -0.01 -5.78
N ALA A 31 1.98 -0.39 -5.86
CA ALA A 31 3.05 0.49 -6.35
C ALA A 31 2.83 0.92 -7.80
N VAL A 32 2.35 0.02 -8.65
CA VAL A 32 1.98 0.34 -10.05
C VAL A 32 0.83 1.34 -10.08
N ALA A 33 -0.23 1.11 -9.30
CA ALA A 33 -1.37 2.02 -9.25
C ALA A 33 -0.96 3.44 -8.80
N TRP A 34 -0.14 3.55 -7.75
CA TRP A 34 0.40 4.82 -7.30
C TRP A 34 1.34 5.49 -8.32
N SER A 35 2.12 4.70 -9.05
CA SER A 35 2.98 5.22 -10.13
C SER A 35 2.15 5.84 -11.26
N VAL A 36 1.00 5.27 -11.59
CA VAL A 36 0.07 5.83 -12.58
C VAL A 36 -0.53 7.15 -12.10
N VAL A 37 -0.96 7.22 -10.82
CA VAL A 37 -1.46 8.47 -10.21
C VAL A 37 -0.39 9.56 -10.25
N LEU A 38 0.84 9.24 -9.85
CA LEU A 38 1.95 10.18 -9.86
C LEU A 38 2.30 10.64 -11.29
N GLY A 39 2.42 9.70 -12.23
CA GLY A 39 2.72 9.99 -13.63
C GLY A 39 1.70 10.92 -14.27
N ARG A 40 0.40 10.68 -14.04
CA ARG A 40 -0.67 11.57 -14.53
C ARG A 40 -0.65 12.93 -13.85
N THR A 41 -0.36 12.98 -12.55
CA THR A 41 -0.20 14.24 -11.80
C THR A 41 0.90 15.10 -12.40
N ILE A 42 2.09 14.54 -12.60
CA ILE A 42 3.23 15.26 -13.20
C ILE A 42 2.89 15.69 -14.62
N SER A 43 2.33 14.79 -15.44
CA SER A 43 2.00 15.10 -16.83
C SER A 43 1.01 16.25 -16.95
N LEU A 44 -0.06 16.25 -16.14
CA LEU A 44 -1.06 17.31 -16.15
C LEU A 44 -0.52 18.62 -15.57
N LEU A 45 0.35 18.55 -14.56
CA LEU A 45 1.01 19.72 -14.02
C LEU A 45 1.90 20.39 -15.08
N CYS A 46 2.68 19.61 -15.82
CA CYS A 46 3.58 20.12 -16.86
C CYS A 46 2.84 20.66 -18.09
N LEU A 47 1.72 20.05 -18.49
CA LEU A 47 1.00 20.39 -19.73
C LEU A 47 -0.15 21.39 -19.55
N GLY A 48 -0.85 21.32 -18.41
CA GLY A 48 -2.07 22.10 -18.14
C GLY A 48 -2.02 22.93 -16.86
N GLY A 49 -0.93 22.88 -16.11
CA GLY A 49 -0.78 23.57 -14.83
C GLY A 49 -1.59 22.95 -13.69
N ALA A 50 -1.42 23.52 -12.48
CA ALA A 50 -2.05 23.02 -11.26
C ALA A 50 -3.59 22.84 -11.34
N PRO A 51 -4.37 23.71 -12.01
CA PRO A 51 -5.83 23.54 -12.09
C PRO A 51 -6.27 22.28 -12.86
N ALA A 52 -5.48 21.81 -13.83
CA ALA A 52 -5.82 20.64 -14.64
C ALA A 52 -5.63 19.32 -13.89
N VAL A 53 -4.84 19.32 -12.81
CA VAL A 53 -4.46 18.11 -12.06
C VAL A 53 -5.66 17.49 -11.34
N TYR A 54 -6.46 18.29 -10.64
CA TYR A 54 -7.56 17.74 -9.84
C TYR A 54 -8.60 17.04 -10.73
N GLY A 55 -9.00 17.68 -11.83
CA GLY A 55 -9.97 17.12 -12.77
C GLY A 55 -9.47 15.87 -13.50
N GLY A 56 -8.16 15.80 -13.82
CA GLY A 56 -7.61 14.69 -14.59
C GLY A 56 -7.09 13.50 -13.77
N VAL A 57 -6.79 13.68 -12.48
CA VAL A 57 -6.24 12.62 -11.61
C VAL A 57 -7.21 12.19 -10.52
N GLY A 58 -8.15 13.04 -10.09
CA GLY A 58 -8.97 12.80 -8.89
C GLY A 58 -9.76 11.49 -8.93
N GLU A 59 -10.37 11.14 -10.05
CA GLU A 59 -11.06 9.85 -10.21
C GLU A 59 -10.10 8.67 -10.06
N TRP A 60 -8.90 8.81 -10.63
CA TRP A 60 -7.93 7.73 -10.60
C TRP A 60 -7.34 7.49 -9.21
N THR A 61 -7.10 8.59 -8.49
CA THR A 61 -6.68 8.55 -7.09
C THR A 61 -7.74 7.89 -6.22
N LYS A 62 -9.03 8.20 -6.41
CA LYS A 62 -10.11 7.58 -5.61
C LYS A 62 -10.14 6.06 -5.76
N TRP A 63 -10.09 5.54 -6.99
CA TRP A 63 -10.04 4.09 -7.21
C TRP A 63 -8.76 3.46 -6.65
N THR A 64 -7.60 4.10 -6.81
CA THR A 64 -6.34 3.64 -6.22
C THR A 64 -6.43 3.57 -4.70
N GLN A 65 -7.04 4.56 -4.06
CA GLN A 65 -7.27 4.60 -2.62
C GLN A 65 -8.24 3.50 -2.16
N THR A 66 -9.36 3.27 -2.86
CA THR A 66 -10.30 2.19 -2.51
C THR A 66 -9.63 0.83 -2.58
N MET A 67 -8.85 0.58 -3.63
CA MET A 67 -8.09 -0.67 -3.76
C MET A 67 -7.06 -0.78 -2.64
N ALA A 68 -6.25 0.26 -2.38
CA ALA A 68 -5.25 0.26 -1.32
C ALA A 68 -5.85 -0.01 0.08
N VAL A 69 -7.03 0.53 0.39
CA VAL A 69 -7.74 0.24 1.64
C VAL A 69 -8.14 -1.24 1.70
N MET A 70 -8.66 -1.81 0.62
CA MET A 70 -8.95 -3.23 0.54
C MET A 70 -7.69 -4.09 0.72
N GLU A 71 -6.55 -3.69 0.16
CA GLU A 71 -5.26 -4.38 0.35
C GLU A 71 -4.81 -4.39 1.82
N VAL A 72 -4.91 -3.24 2.50
CA VAL A 72 -4.52 -3.11 3.92
C VAL A 72 -5.42 -3.97 4.79
N LEU A 73 -6.74 -3.95 4.56
CA LEU A 73 -7.69 -4.79 5.29
C LEU A 73 -7.40 -6.28 5.09
N HIS A 74 -7.15 -6.72 3.85
CA HIS A 74 -6.78 -8.11 3.56
C HIS A 74 -5.41 -8.50 4.13
N SER A 75 -4.50 -7.56 4.33
CA SER A 75 -3.18 -7.83 4.93
C SER A 75 -3.23 -7.97 6.46
N LEU A 76 -4.25 -7.38 7.09
CA LEU A 76 -4.47 -7.39 8.54
C LEU A 76 -5.30 -8.59 9.03
N LEU A 77 -6.12 -9.18 8.15
CA LEU A 77 -6.88 -10.42 8.38
C LEU A 77 -6.02 -11.67 8.09
#